data_AF-A0A847MS10-F1
#
_entry.id   AF-A0A847MS10-F1
#
_cell.length_a   1.000
_cell.length_b   1.000
_cell.length_c   1.000
_cell.angle_alpha   90.00
_cell.angle_beta   90.00
_cell.angle_gamma   90.00
#
_symmetry.space_group_name_H-M   'P 1'
#
loop_
_entity.id
_entity.type
_entity.pdbx_description
1 polymer ?
#
loop_
_entity_poly.entity_id
_entity_poly.type
_entity_poly.pdbx_seq_one_letter_code
_entity_poly.pdbx_strand_id
1 'polypeptide(L)'
;MRNSVLTIAALGAALSLSACGGGSSEETQAKEAISASFLETGDDTFVVDESQADCVGDGLVDEIGVDGLKEYGLLNEDGTLSEGLDGSMGMSDEDGQRAADVMSDCLDIKEAMMASFAEEAEEGDEATVQCMDEALTDETLNEFLKMLFTGDEQAAQQLLVTEELMQCMLSAELGG
;
A
#
# COMPACT_ATOMS: atom_id res chain seq x y z
N MET A 1 -63.27 -11.17 30.30
CA MET A 1 -63.29 -10.08 29.29
C MET A 1 -62.00 -9.29 29.54
N ARG A 2 -60.80 -9.71 29.09
CA ARG A 2 -60.18 -9.62 27.75
C ARG A 2 -60.45 -8.31 27.01
N ASN A 3 -59.32 -7.65 26.69
CA ASN A 3 -59.07 -6.50 25.79
C ASN A 3 -59.43 -5.12 26.38
N SER A 4 -58.57 -4.09 26.35
CA SER A 4 -57.85 -3.57 25.17
C SER A 4 -56.70 -2.59 25.50
N VAL A 5 -55.61 -2.70 24.71
CA VAL A 5 -54.85 -1.62 24.01
C VAL A 5 -53.83 -0.80 24.83
N LEU A 6 -52.52 -1.07 24.74
CA LEU A 6 -51.52 -0.66 23.71
C LEU A 6 -51.24 0.85 23.70
N THR A 7 -50.14 1.24 24.36
CA THR A 7 -49.41 2.49 24.09
C THR A 7 -47.91 2.19 24.14
N ILE A 8 -47.36 1.84 22.97
CA ILE A 8 -45.93 1.82 22.72
C ILE A 8 -45.54 3.27 22.41
N ALA A 9 -44.86 3.93 23.34
CA ALA A 9 -44.22 5.21 23.08
C ALA A 9 -42.95 4.94 22.27
N ALA A 10 -43.07 5.05 20.95
CA ALA A 10 -41.93 5.12 20.05
C ALA A 10 -41.21 6.45 20.28
N LEU A 11 -40.11 6.43 21.05
CA LEU A 11 -39.09 7.47 20.92
C LEU A 11 -38.40 7.22 19.57
N GLY A 12 -38.75 8.05 18.58
CA GLY A 12 -38.05 8.13 17.32
C GLY A 12 -36.62 8.61 17.57
N ALA A 13 -35.69 7.67 17.66
CA ALA A 13 -34.30 7.96 17.34
C ALA A 13 -34.28 8.31 15.84
N ALA A 14 -34.12 9.59 15.56
CA ALA A 14 -33.68 10.06 14.26
C ALA A 14 -32.29 9.47 14.04
N LEU A 15 -32.25 8.26 13.47
CA LEU A 15 -31.10 7.75 12.76
C LEU A 15 -30.99 8.62 11.52
N SER A 16 -30.31 9.75 11.67
CA SER A 16 -29.77 10.52 10.56
C SER A 16 -28.97 9.51 9.75
N LEU A 17 -29.53 9.09 8.62
CA LEU A 17 -28.78 8.43 7.58
C LEU A 17 -27.73 9.45 7.12
N SER A 18 -26.54 9.40 7.72
CA SER A 18 -25.34 9.95 7.10
C SER A 18 -25.19 9.20 5.78
N ALA A 19 -25.39 9.98 4.73
CA ALA A 19 -25.33 9.54 3.36
C ALA A 19 -23.98 8.85 3.11
N CYS A 20 -24.09 7.66 2.54
CA CYS A 20 -23.03 6.94 1.88
C CYS A 20 -22.57 7.76 0.66
N GLY A 21 -21.28 8.05 0.53
CA GLY A 21 -20.65 8.44 -0.74
C GLY A 21 -20.24 9.91 -0.93
N GLY A 22 -20.05 10.68 0.13
CA GLY A 22 -19.41 12.00 0.02
C GLY A 22 -18.39 12.12 1.14
N GLY A 23 -17.12 11.83 0.83
CA GLY A 23 -16.04 11.98 1.78
C GLY A 23 -16.02 13.39 2.37
N SER A 24 -15.56 13.50 3.62
CA SER A 24 -15.35 14.80 4.24
C SER A 24 -14.36 15.63 3.43
N SER A 25 -14.41 16.96 3.58
CA SER A 25 -13.42 17.85 2.94
C SER A 25 -11.98 17.48 3.30
N GLU A 26 -11.79 16.88 4.47
CA GLU A 26 -10.50 16.43 4.98
C GLU A 26 -10.05 15.12 4.34
N GLU A 27 -10.94 14.15 4.14
CA GLU A 27 -10.64 12.92 3.39
C GLU A 27 -10.26 13.23 1.95
N THR A 28 -10.98 14.15 1.29
CA THR A 28 -10.65 14.56 -0.08
C THR A 28 -9.27 15.21 -0.14
N GLN A 29 -8.97 16.09 0.81
CA GLN A 29 -7.65 16.73 0.90
C GLN A 29 -6.53 15.73 1.14
N ALA A 30 -6.73 14.76 2.03
CA ALA A 30 -5.73 13.72 2.31
C ALA A 30 -5.44 12.86 1.08
N LYS A 31 -6.48 12.44 0.36
CA LYS A 31 -6.38 11.68 -0.90
C LYS A 31 -5.56 12.43 -1.94
N GLU A 32 -5.91 13.70 -2.17
CA GLU A 32 -5.21 14.58 -3.11
C GLU A 32 -3.75 14.81 -2.70
N ALA A 33 -3.47 15.00 -1.40
CA ALA A 33 -2.11 15.21 -0.92
C ALA A 33 -1.25 13.96 -1.13
N ILE A 34 -1.75 12.78 -0.79
CA ILE A 34 -1.03 11.51 -0.97
C ILE A 34 -0.79 11.25 -2.46
N SER A 35 -1.83 11.36 -3.30
CA SER A 35 -1.69 11.20 -4.76
C SER A 35 -0.61 12.13 -5.34
N ALA A 36 -0.65 13.42 -4.97
CA ALA A 36 0.34 14.39 -5.42
C ALA A 36 1.78 14.00 -5.07
N SER A 37 2.02 13.40 -3.90
CA SER A 37 3.38 12.96 -3.53
C SER A 37 3.93 11.82 -4.36
N PHE A 38 3.09 10.88 -4.79
CA PHE A 38 3.51 9.82 -5.68
C PHE A 38 3.89 10.35 -7.06
N LEU A 39 3.19 11.40 -7.52
CA LEU A 39 3.53 12.09 -8.77
C LEU A 39 4.79 12.96 -8.65
N GLU A 40 5.03 13.59 -7.50
CA GLU A 40 6.24 14.39 -7.26
C GLU A 40 7.50 13.53 -7.01
N THR A 41 7.32 12.31 -6.51
CA THR A 41 8.41 11.36 -6.18
C THR A 41 8.78 10.43 -7.34
N GLY A 42 8.14 10.57 -8.51
CA GLY A 42 8.46 9.78 -9.69
C GLY A 42 9.90 9.99 -10.16
N ASP A 43 10.83 9.19 -9.63
CA ASP A 43 12.15 8.96 -10.22
C ASP A 43 11.98 8.23 -11.56
N ASP A 44 12.93 8.43 -12.49
CA ASP A 44 12.88 7.88 -13.85
C ASP A 44 12.75 6.33 -13.89
N THR A 45 12.99 5.64 -12.77
CA THR A 45 12.95 4.17 -12.60
C THR A 45 11.59 3.60 -12.18
N PHE A 46 10.69 4.40 -11.59
CA PHE A 46 9.36 3.94 -11.18
C PHE A 46 8.32 5.01 -11.54
N VAL A 47 7.83 4.92 -12.78
CA VAL A 47 6.85 5.89 -13.30
C VAL A 47 5.46 5.53 -12.79
N VAL A 48 4.96 6.34 -11.86
CA VAL A 48 3.57 6.29 -11.39
C VAL A 48 2.75 7.27 -12.21
N ASP A 49 1.68 6.80 -12.83
CA ASP A 49 0.73 7.70 -13.51
C ASP A 49 -0.31 8.29 -12.54
N GLU A 50 -1.03 9.31 -13.00
CA GLU A 50 -2.07 9.99 -12.21
C GLU A 50 -3.13 9.03 -11.69
N SER A 51 -3.52 8.02 -12.47
CA SER A 51 -4.54 7.05 -12.05
C SER A 51 -4.03 6.09 -10.97
N GLN A 52 -2.76 5.73 -11.02
CA GLN A 52 -2.11 4.90 -10.01
C GLN A 52 -1.89 5.69 -8.72
N ALA A 53 -1.44 6.95 -8.82
CA ALA A 53 -1.27 7.84 -7.68
C ALA A 53 -2.61 8.11 -6.98
N ASP A 54 -3.67 8.36 -7.75
CA ASP A 54 -5.03 8.52 -7.24
C ASP A 54 -5.53 7.24 -6.58
N CYS A 55 -5.27 6.07 -7.17
CA CYS A 55 -5.61 4.78 -6.59
C CYS A 55 -4.97 4.58 -5.21
N VAL A 56 -3.67 4.88 -5.08
CA VAL A 56 -2.96 4.77 -3.80
C VAL A 56 -3.51 5.76 -2.77
N GLY A 57 -3.70 7.02 -3.18
CA GLY A 57 -4.26 8.06 -2.31
C GLY A 57 -5.67 7.71 -1.80
N ASP A 58 -6.54 7.23 -2.71
CA ASP A 58 -7.87 6.75 -2.37
C ASP A 58 -7.83 5.54 -1.45
N GLY A 59 -7.06 4.52 -1.81
CA GLY A 59 -6.98 3.26 -1.08
C GLY A 59 -6.46 3.43 0.34
N LEU A 60 -5.39 4.22 0.54
CA LEU A 60 -4.84 4.44 1.89
C LEU A 60 -5.82 5.19 2.79
N VAL A 61 -6.50 6.21 2.28
CA VAL A 61 -7.51 6.94 3.07
C VAL A 61 -8.75 6.10 3.32
N ASP A 62 -9.18 5.29 2.36
CA ASP A 62 -10.39 4.46 2.50
C ASP A 62 -10.16 3.25 3.45
N GLU A 63 -8.97 2.65 3.43
CA GLU A 63 -8.66 1.46 4.23
C GLU A 63 -8.13 1.77 5.64
N ILE A 64 -7.34 2.84 5.80
CA ILE A 64 -6.70 3.21 7.08
C ILE A 64 -7.41 4.39 7.74
N GLY A 65 -7.94 5.32 6.94
CA GLY A 65 -8.58 6.55 7.43
C GLY A 65 -7.60 7.66 7.75
N VAL A 66 -8.07 8.91 7.65
CA VAL A 66 -7.27 10.12 7.90
C VAL A 66 -6.66 10.13 9.31
N ASP A 67 -7.44 9.76 10.33
CA ASP A 67 -6.97 9.76 11.71
C ASP A 67 -5.83 8.75 11.92
N GLY A 68 -5.91 7.56 11.31
CA GLY A 68 -4.85 6.55 11.36
C GLY A 68 -3.60 7.02 10.63
N LEU A 69 -3.75 7.61 9.44
CA LEU A 69 -2.63 8.17 8.68
C LEU A 69 -1.93 9.32 9.42
N LYS A 70 -2.65 10.09 10.25
CA LYS A 70 -2.05 11.07 11.17
C LYS A 70 -1.33 10.41 12.34
N GLU A 71 -1.92 9.38 12.94
CA GLU A 71 -1.32 8.62 14.03
C GLU A 71 0.03 8.00 13.63
N TYR A 72 0.11 7.49 12.40
CA TYR A 72 1.33 6.95 11.80
C TYR A 72 2.28 8.02 11.25
N GLY A 73 1.92 9.30 11.34
CA GLY A 73 2.78 10.42 10.93
C GLY A 73 2.92 10.59 9.42
N LEU A 74 2.04 10.01 8.60
CA LEU A 74 2.00 10.25 7.15
C LEU A 74 1.34 11.59 6.85
N LEU A 75 0.34 11.95 7.64
CA LEU A 75 -0.35 13.23 7.53
C LEU A 75 -0.08 14.09 8.77
N ASN A 76 0.07 15.39 8.56
CA ASN A 76 0.01 16.41 9.61
C ASN A 76 -1.42 16.53 10.15
N GLU A 77 -1.57 17.19 11.30
CA GLU A 77 -2.88 17.49 11.91
C GLU A 77 -3.84 18.24 10.99
N ASP A 78 -3.32 18.97 10.01
CA ASP A 78 -4.09 19.71 9.01
C ASP A 78 -4.43 18.91 7.74
N GLY A 79 -4.12 17.61 7.71
CA GLY A 79 -4.43 16.72 6.59
C GLY A 79 -3.46 16.82 5.41
N THR A 80 -2.40 17.62 5.52
CA THR A 80 -1.31 17.67 4.53
C THR A 80 -0.27 16.57 4.79
N LEU A 81 0.55 16.22 3.81
CA LEU A 81 1.62 15.25 4.00
C LEU A 81 2.68 15.74 4.98
N SER A 82 3.14 14.83 5.83
CA SER A 82 4.23 15.06 6.75
C SER A 82 5.57 15.11 6.03
N GLU A 83 6.36 16.16 6.28
CA GLU A 83 7.73 16.28 5.78
C GLU A 83 8.66 15.43 6.66
N GLY A 84 8.79 14.13 6.34
CA GLY A 84 9.77 13.25 6.97
C GLY A 84 9.19 11.94 7.46
N LEU A 85 8.70 11.11 6.53
CA LEU A 85 8.53 9.68 6.80
C LEU A 85 9.91 9.13 7.17
N ASP A 86 10.08 8.67 8.42
CA ASP A 86 11.35 8.19 8.94
C ASP A 86 11.65 6.72 8.57
N GLY A 87 11.02 6.22 7.51
CA GLY A 87 11.22 4.87 6.96
C GLY A 87 10.41 3.79 7.66
N SER A 88 10.03 3.98 8.93
CA SER A 88 9.17 3.06 9.66
C SER A 88 7.88 3.75 10.10
N MET A 89 6.79 3.53 9.37
CA MET A 89 5.48 4.09 9.78
C MET A 89 4.94 3.45 11.05
N GLY A 90 5.55 2.32 11.48
CA GLY A 90 5.21 1.63 12.72
C GLY A 90 3.74 1.21 12.76
N MET A 91 3.16 0.95 11.58
CA MET A 91 1.76 0.61 11.46
C MET A 91 1.44 -0.65 12.25
N SER A 92 0.19 -0.78 12.68
CA SER A 92 -0.31 -2.06 13.17
C SER A 92 -0.16 -3.14 12.09
N ASP A 93 -0.07 -4.42 12.48
CA ASP A 93 0.02 -5.53 11.51
C ASP A 93 -1.14 -5.52 10.50
N GLU A 94 -2.32 -5.14 10.98
CA GLU A 94 -3.55 -5.08 10.17
C GLU A 94 -3.54 -3.90 9.19
N ASP A 95 -3.10 -2.72 9.63
CA ASP A 95 -3.05 -1.54 8.76
C ASP A 95 -1.85 -1.60 7.81
N GLY A 96 -0.74 -2.23 8.23
CA GLY A 96 0.39 -2.53 7.36
C GLY A 96 0.02 -3.52 6.26
N GLN A 97 -0.81 -4.52 6.57
CA GLN A 97 -1.37 -5.42 5.55
C GLN A 97 -2.26 -4.65 4.57
N ARG A 98 -3.17 -3.81 5.07
CA ARG A 98 -4.05 -3.00 4.22
C ARG A 98 -3.28 -2.03 3.33
N ALA A 99 -2.24 -1.39 3.86
CA ALA A 99 -1.35 -0.54 3.08
C ALA A 99 -0.62 -1.33 1.99
N ALA A 100 -0.11 -2.52 2.30
CA ALA A 100 0.55 -3.40 1.34
C ALA A 100 -0.39 -3.86 0.22
N ASP A 101 -1.64 -4.19 0.55
CA ASP A 101 -2.68 -4.58 -0.39
C ASP A 101 -3.00 -3.42 -1.35
N VAL A 102 -3.23 -2.22 -0.82
CA VAL A 102 -3.45 -1.01 -1.64
C VAL A 102 -2.30 -0.78 -2.61
N MET A 103 -1.05 -0.86 -2.12
CA MET A 103 0.13 -0.67 -2.97
C MET A 103 0.22 -1.74 -4.07
N SER A 104 -0.05 -3.00 -3.74
CA SER A 104 0.03 -4.11 -4.70
C SER A 104 -1.12 -4.10 -5.72
N ASP A 105 -2.30 -3.62 -5.32
CA ASP A 105 -3.48 -3.55 -6.20
C ASP A 105 -3.43 -2.33 -7.13
N CYS A 106 -2.85 -1.22 -6.66
CA CYS A 106 -2.76 0.02 -7.41
C CYS A 106 -1.51 0.11 -8.31
N LEU A 107 -0.44 -0.63 -7.96
CA LEU A 107 0.85 -0.54 -8.63
C LEU A 107 1.34 -1.94 -9.04
N ASP A 108 1.82 -2.06 -10.27
CA ASP A 108 2.49 -3.28 -10.74
C ASP A 108 3.94 -3.33 -10.23
N ILE A 109 4.10 -3.46 -8.91
CA ILE A 109 5.39 -3.43 -8.21
C ILE A 109 6.32 -4.52 -8.73
N LYS A 110 5.76 -5.71 -8.99
CA LYS A 110 6.51 -6.82 -9.58
C LYS A 110 7.05 -6.46 -10.96
N GLU A 111 6.22 -5.92 -11.84
CA GLU A 111 6.63 -5.55 -13.19
C GLU A 111 7.73 -4.48 -13.16
N ALA A 112 7.57 -3.45 -12.34
CA ALA A 112 8.56 -2.39 -12.26
C ALA A 112 9.89 -2.86 -11.65
N MET A 113 9.83 -3.74 -10.65
CA MET A 113 11.02 -4.37 -10.09
C MET A 113 11.72 -5.23 -11.15
N MET A 114 10.98 -6.03 -11.93
CA MET A 114 11.54 -6.84 -13.01
C MET A 114 12.07 -6.01 -14.18
N ALA A 115 11.42 -4.90 -14.52
CA ALA A 115 11.92 -3.95 -15.50
C ALA A 115 13.27 -3.37 -15.06
N SER A 116 13.39 -2.97 -13.80
CA SER A 116 14.66 -2.48 -13.22
C SER A 116 15.77 -3.55 -13.30
N PHE A 117 15.46 -4.80 -12.95
CA PHE A 117 16.42 -5.91 -13.08
C PHE A 117 16.81 -6.16 -14.53
N ALA A 118 15.87 -6.10 -15.47
CA ALA A 118 16.16 -6.32 -16.89
C ALA A 118 17.01 -5.20 -17.50
N GLU A 119 16.89 -3.96 -17.00
CA GLU A 119 17.75 -2.84 -17.40
C GLU A 119 19.19 -2.98 -16.88
N GLU A 120 19.36 -3.57 -15.69
CA GLU A 120 20.67 -3.79 -15.07
C GLU A 120 21.35 -5.09 -15.53
N ALA A 121 20.60 -6.05 -16.04
CA ALA A 121 21.11 -7.33 -16.52
C ALA A 121 21.96 -7.19 -17.80
N GLU A 122 23.05 -7.96 -17.91
CA GLU A 122 23.84 -8.01 -19.14
C GLU A 122 23.10 -8.80 -20.25
N GLU A 123 23.45 -8.56 -21.53
CA GLU A 123 22.92 -9.34 -22.65
C GLU A 123 23.20 -10.84 -22.45
N GLY A 124 22.15 -11.64 -22.16
CA GLY A 124 22.25 -13.09 -21.95
C GLY A 124 21.53 -13.63 -20.71
N ASP A 125 21.03 -12.75 -19.84
CA ASP A 125 20.45 -13.09 -18.54
C ASP A 125 18.96 -13.49 -18.55
N GLU A 126 18.39 -13.89 -19.69
CA GLU A 126 16.96 -14.26 -19.79
C GLU A 126 16.57 -15.37 -18.80
N ALA A 127 17.45 -16.33 -18.55
CA ALA A 127 17.24 -17.39 -17.57
C ALA A 127 17.25 -16.87 -16.12
N THR A 128 18.07 -15.86 -15.84
CA THR A 128 18.17 -15.19 -14.54
C THR A 128 16.91 -14.37 -14.28
N VAL A 129 16.47 -13.57 -15.27
CA VAL A 129 15.23 -12.79 -15.19
C VAL A 129 14.02 -13.70 -14.99
N GLN A 130 13.93 -14.81 -15.72
CA GLN A 130 12.85 -15.78 -15.54
C GLN A 130 12.88 -16.44 -14.15
N CYS A 131 14.07 -16.80 -13.66
CA CYS A 131 14.20 -17.35 -12.30
C CYS A 131 13.74 -16.35 -11.24
N MET A 132 14.09 -15.06 -11.40
CA MET A 132 13.65 -14.01 -10.49
C MET A 132 12.15 -13.77 -10.55
N ASP A 133 11.54 -13.78 -11.73
CA ASP A 133 10.09 -13.66 -11.90
C ASP A 133 9.32 -14.82 -11.22
N GLU A 134 9.85 -16.04 -11.28
CA GLU A 134 9.25 -17.20 -10.62
C GLU A 134 9.44 -17.17 -9.09
N ALA A 135 10.58 -16.67 -8.62
CA ALA A 135 10.91 -16.61 -7.19
C ALA A 135 10.25 -15.43 -6.46
N LEU A 136 10.06 -14.28 -7.13
CA LEU A 136 9.37 -13.11 -6.59
C LEU A 136 7.88 -13.21 -6.89
N THR A 137 7.13 -13.78 -5.96
CA THR A 137 5.68 -13.85 -6.06
C THR A 137 5.03 -12.57 -5.54
N ASP A 138 3.81 -12.29 -5.98
CA ASP A 138 3.02 -11.16 -5.47
C ASP A 138 2.81 -11.27 -3.95
N GLU A 139 2.66 -12.50 -3.43
CA GLU A 139 2.60 -12.77 -1.99
C GLU A 139 3.89 -12.35 -1.27
N THR A 140 5.05 -12.67 -1.84
CA THR A 140 6.35 -12.27 -1.29
C THR A 140 6.53 -10.75 -1.28
N LEU A 141 6.11 -10.08 -2.36
CA LEU A 141 6.19 -8.62 -2.48
C LEU A 141 5.21 -7.92 -1.54
N ASN A 142 4.00 -8.45 -1.39
CA ASN A 142 3.02 -7.92 -0.46
C ASN A 142 3.49 -8.06 1.01
N GLU A 143 4.03 -9.23 1.38
CA GLU A 143 4.62 -9.44 2.70
C GLU A 143 5.83 -8.53 2.94
N PHE A 144 6.66 -8.31 1.91
CA PHE A 144 7.76 -7.34 1.95
C PHE A 144 7.25 -5.91 2.24
N LEU A 145 6.23 -5.44 1.51
CA LEU A 145 5.64 -4.12 1.71
C LEU A 145 5.03 -3.99 3.11
N LYS A 146 4.33 -5.02 3.58
CA LYS A 146 3.78 -5.06 4.93
C LYS A 146 4.87 -4.88 5.98
N MET A 147 6.01 -5.58 5.83
CA MET A 147 7.14 -5.44 6.74
C MET A 147 7.72 -4.02 6.71
N LEU A 148 7.77 -3.36 5.55
CA LEU A 148 8.17 -1.94 5.47
C LEU A 148 7.19 -1.03 6.22
N PHE A 149 5.88 -1.17 6.00
CA PHE A 149 4.86 -0.35 6.65
C PHE A 149 4.81 -0.54 8.17
N THR A 150 5.05 -1.77 8.64
CA THR A 150 5.12 -2.10 10.08
C THR A 150 6.47 -1.75 10.71
N GLY A 151 7.47 -1.35 9.92
CA GLY A 151 8.79 -0.94 10.39
C GLY A 151 9.77 -2.10 10.65
N ASP A 152 9.48 -3.31 10.16
CA ASP A 152 10.39 -4.47 10.23
C ASP A 152 11.30 -4.54 8.99
N GLU A 153 12.05 -3.47 8.73
CA GLU A 153 12.95 -3.36 7.57
C GLU A 153 13.99 -4.49 7.52
N GLN A 154 14.43 -5.00 8.67
CA GLN A 154 15.37 -6.11 8.73
C GLN A 154 14.75 -7.43 8.28
N ALA A 155 13.50 -7.71 8.65
CA ALA A 155 12.79 -8.86 8.13
C ALA A 155 12.48 -8.68 6.64
N ALA A 156 12.08 -7.48 6.21
CA ALA A 156 11.82 -7.15 4.82
C ALA A 156 13.05 -7.44 3.94
N GLN A 157 14.23 -6.98 4.36
CA GLN A 157 15.49 -7.25 3.65
C GLN A 157 15.83 -8.74 3.61
N GLN A 158 15.60 -9.48 4.69
CA GLN A 158 15.83 -10.93 4.72
C GLN A 158 14.90 -11.68 3.78
N LEU A 159 13.68 -11.19 3.58
CA LEU A 159 12.70 -11.78 2.67
C LEU A 159 13.13 -11.70 1.20
N LEU A 160 13.93 -10.70 0.83
CA LEU A 160 14.48 -10.55 -0.53
C LEU A 160 15.84 -11.23 -0.72
N VAL A 161 16.44 -11.78 0.34
CA VAL A 161 17.72 -12.49 0.31
C VAL A 161 17.51 -13.96 0.67
N THR A 162 16.54 -14.59 -0.01
CA THR A 162 16.29 -16.03 0.12
C THR A 162 17.35 -16.84 -0.63
N GLU A 163 17.53 -18.10 -0.24
CA GLU A 163 18.41 -19.01 -0.96
C GLU A 163 17.97 -19.18 -2.43
N GLU A 164 16.68 -19.10 -2.73
CA GLU A 164 16.13 -19.20 -4.08
C GLU A 164 16.50 -17.99 -4.93
N LEU A 165 16.34 -16.75 -4.42
CA LEU A 165 16.75 -15.54 -5.13
C LEU A 165 18.26 -15.45 -5.31
N MET A 166 19.03 -15.84 -4.29
CA MET A 166 20.48 -15.95 -4.41
C MET A 166 20.90 -17.00 -5.43
N GLN A 167 20.18 -18.13 -5.54
CA GLN A 167 20.44 -19.14 -6.56
C GLN A 167 20.16 -18.62 -7.98
N CYS A 168 19.10 -17.81 -8.16
CA CYS A 168 18.85 -17.15 -9.43
C CYS A 168 20.04 -16.28 -9.85
N MET A 169 20.51 -15.40 -8.98
CA MET A 169 21.66 -14.53 -9.25
C MET A 169 22.98 -15.31 -9.46
N LEU A 170 23.23 -16.37 -8.68
CA LEU A 170 24.46 -17.18 -8.82
C LEU A 170 24.44 -18.10 -10.05
N SER A 171 23.26 -18.50 -10.52
CA SER A 171 23.12 -19.29 -11.74
C SER A 171 23.50 -18.49 -13.00
N ALA A 172 23.34 -17.15 -12.95
CA ALA A 172 23.82 -16.22 -13.96
C ALA A 172 25.35 -16.29 -14.12
N GLU A 173 26.09 -16.32 -13.01
CA GLU A 173 27.56 -16.28 -13.02
C GLU A 173 28.23 -17.59 -13.48
N LEU A 174 27.52 -18.72 -13.40
CA LEU A 174 28.07 -20.06 -13.67
C LEU A 174 27.57 -20.67 -14.99
N GLY A 175 26.74 -19.95 -15.74
CA GLY A 175 25.97 -20.46 -16.88
C GLY A 175 26.25 -19.83 -18.26
N GLY A 176 27.34 -19.07 -18.43
CA GLY A 176 27.81 -18.55 -19.74
C GLY A 176 28.66 -19.53 -20.54
#